data_AF-A0A8T5N0D5-F1
#
_entry.id   AF-A0A8T5N0D5-F1
#
_cell.length_a   1.000
_cell.length_b   1.000
_cell.length_c   1.000
_cell.angle_alpha   90.00
_cell.angle_beta   90.00
_cell.angle_gamma   90.00
#
_symmetry.space_group_name_H-M   'P 1'
#
loop_
_entity.id
_entity.type
_entity.pdbx_description
1 polymer ?
#
loop_
_entity_poly.entity_id
_entity_poly.type
_entity_poly.pdbx_seq_one_letter_code
_entity_poly.pdbx_strand_id
1 'polypeptide(L)' 'MAIKPVCEKCKNELEDFGGILLSPPDENEKVKKSHLCKSCYEKIINEIKESS' A
#
# COMPACT_ATOMS: atom_id res chain seq x y z
N MET A 1 -20.41 11.52 -0.18
CA MET A 1 -19.00 11.93 -0.03
C MET A 1 -18.16 10.67 -0.06
N ALA A 2 -17.38 10.46 -1.12
CA ALA A 2 -16.48 9.31 -1.19
C ALA A 2 -15.29 9.63 -0.27
N ILE A 3 -15.13 8.84 0.79
CA ILE A 3 -13.97 8.95 1.70
C ILE A 3 -12.75 8.64 0.84
N LYS A 4 -11.91 9.65 0.56
CA LYS A 4 -10.70 9.44 -0.21
C LYS A 4 -9.80 8.51 0.60
N PRO A 5 -9.31 7.42 0.01
CA PRO A 5 -8.41 6.53 0.73
C PRO A 5 -7.14 7.31 1.09
N VAL A 6 -6.55 7.01 2.24
CA VAL A 6 -5.32 7.65 2.71
C VAL A 6 -4.17 6.65 2.57
N CYS A 7 -3.01 7.11 2.11
CA CYS A 7 -1.82 6.28 2.06
C CYS A 7 -1.38 5.91 3.49
N GLU A 8 -1.28 4.63 3.82
CA GLU A 8 -0.87 4.18 5.16
C GLU A 8 0.61 4.45 5.46
N LYS A 9 1.46 4.59 4.43
CA LYS A 9 2.90 4.84 4.59
C LYS A 9 3.23 6.32 4.82
N CYS A 10 2.61 7.24 4.07
CA CYS A 10 2.91 8.68 4.17
C CYS A 10 1.77 9.53 4.76
N LYS A 11 0.61 8.92 5.04
CA LYS A 11 -0.60 9.58 5.59
C LYS A 11 -1.19 10.70 4.71
N ASN A 12 -0.75 10.81 3.46
CA ASN A 12 -1.33 11.73 2.50
C ASN A 12 -2.62 11.16 1.91
N GLU A 13 -3.60 12.02 1.64
CA GLU A 13 -4.79 11.65 0.87
C GLU A 13 -4.40 11.18 -0.53
N LEU A 14 -5.01 10.08 -0.98
CA LEU A 14 -4.84 9.59 -2.33
C LEU A 14 -5.76 10.39 -3.24
N GLU A 15 -5.15 11.28 -4.02
CA GLU A 15 -5.84 11.98 -5.11
C GLU A 15 -6.06 11.08 -6.32
N ASP A 16 -5.25 10.02 -6.45
CA ASP A 16 -5.25 9.07 -7.55
C ASP A 16 -5.07 7.64 -7.03
N PHE A 17 -5.58 6.64 -7.76
CA PHE A 17 -5.43 5.24 -7.36
C PHE A 17 -3.95 4.84 -7.41
N GLY A 18 -3.39 4.49 -6.26
CA GLY A 18 -2.03 3.99 -6.14
C GLY A 18 -1.97 2.46 -6.10
N GLY A 19 -1.18 1.92 -5.19
CA GLY A 19 -1.05 0.47 -4.96
C GLY A 19 -1.87 0.00 -3.76
N ILE A 20 -2.27 -1.27 -3.78
CA ILE A 20 -2.74 -2.00 -2.60
C ILE A 20 -1.67 -3.03 -2.25
N LEU A 21 -1.18 -2.99 -1.01
CA LEU A 21 -0.31 -4.02 -0.45
C LEU A 21 -1.18 -5.01 0.33
N LEU A 22 -0.95 -6.30 0.11
CA LEU A 22 -1.60 -7.39 0.84
C LEU A 22 -0.56 -8.15 1.64
N SER A 23 -0.78 -8.28 2.95
CA SER A 23 0.07 -9.16 3.78
C SER A 23 -0.23 -10.63 3.50
N PRO A 24 0.67 -11.54 3.88
CA PRO A 24 0.28 -12.93 4.08
C PRO A 24 -0.92 -13.04 5.04
N PRO A 25 -1.73 -14.10 4.93
CA PRO A 25 -2.81 -14.36 5.87
C PRO A 25 -2.25 -14.61 7.28
N ASP A 26 -2.95 -14.14 8.31
CA ASP A 26 -2.65 -14.49 9.70
C ASP A 26 -3.26 -15.84 10.11
N GLU A 27 -3.04 -16.23 11.37
CA GLU A 27 -3.54 -17.48 11.97
C GLU A 27 -5.07 -17.64 11.92
N ASN A 28 -5.82 -16.55 11.72
CA ASN A 28 -7.27 -16.54 11.53
C ASN A 28 -7.69 -16.40 10.06
N GLU A 29 -6.78 -16.67 9.12
CA GLU A 29 -7.02 -16.59 7.67
C GLU A 29 -7.38 -15.17 7.18
N LYS A 30 -7.04 -14.12 7.92
CA LYS A 30 -7.29 -12.73 7.51
C LYS A 30 -6.05 -12.10 6.88
N VAL A 31 -6.29 -11.25 5.89
CA VAL A 31 -5.23 -10.51 5.19
C VAL A 31 -5.32 -9.03 5.57
N LYS A 32 -4.18 -8.41 5.90
CA LYS A 32 -4.11 -6.95 6.06
C LYS A 32 -3.94 -6.31 4.69
N LYS A 33 -4.88 -5.43 4.35
CA LYS A 33 -4.80 -4.57 3.17
C LYS A 33 -4.28 -3.20 3.57
N SER A 34 -3.27 -2.71 2.86
CA SER A 34 -2.74 -1.37 3.05
C SER A 34 -2.77 -0.56 1.77
N HIS A 35 -3.32 0.66 1.83
CA HIS A 35 -3.37 1.56 0.67
C HIS A 35 -2.08 2.37 0.57
N LEU A 36 -1.50 2.45 -0.62
CA LEU A 36 -0.26 3.15 -0.90
C LEU A 36 -0.45 4.13 -2.03
N CYS A 37 0.16 5.31 -1.93
CA CYS A 37 0.27 6.22 -3.07
C CYS A 37 1.31 5.70 -4.07
N LYS A 38 1.23 6.17 -5.32
CA LYS A 38 2.17 5.79 -6.39
C LYS A 38 3.63 5.94 -5.95
N SER A 39 3.98 7.06 -5.33
CA SER A 39 5.34 7.32 -4.85
C SER A 39 5.80 6.36 -3.76
N CYS A 40 4.91 5.96 -2.84
CA CYS A 40 5.24 4.98 -1.80
C CYS A 40 5.39 3.58 -2.39
N TYR A 41 4.55 3.23 -3.36
CA TYR A 41 4.60 1.96 -4.09
C TYR A 41 5.90 1.84 -4.90
N GLU A 42 6.30 2.87 -5.65
CA GLU A 42 7.54 2.87 -6.43
C GLU A 42 8.79 2.66 -5.56
N LYS A 43 8.85 3.31 -4.39
CA LYS A 43 9.93 3.09 -3.42
C LYS A 43 10.02 1.62 -3.00
N ILE A 44 8.89 1.03 -2.63
CA ILE A 44 8.84 -0.38 -2.20
C ILE A 44 9.24 -1.32 -3.33
N ILE A 45 8.76 -1.09 -4.55
CA ILE A 45 9.13 -1.89 -5.72
C ILE A 45 10.63 -1.83 -6.00
N ASN A 46 11.24 -0.65 -5.88
CA ASN A 46 12.68 -0.50 -6.07
C ASN A 46 13.46 -1.25 -4.98
N GLU A 47 13.07 -1.12 -3.71
CA GLU A 47 13.67 -1.87 -2.60
C GLU A 47 13.58 -3.40 -2.80
N ILE A 48 12.45 -3.91 -3.32
CA ILE A 48 12.27 -5.33 -3.61
C ILE A 48 13.15 -5.78 -4.79
N LYS A 49 13.25 -4.96 -5.85
CA LYS A 49 14.05 -5.28 -7.04
C LYS A 49 15.55 -5.27 -6.77
N GLU A 50 16.03 -4.39 -5.89
CA GLU A 50 17.45 -4.32 -5.52
C GLU A 50 17.91 -5.50 -4.64
N SER A 51 16.96 -6.27 -4.10
CA SER A 51 17.21 -7.45 -3.27
C SER A 51 17.13 -8.79 -4.04
N SER A 52 17.02 -8.77 -5.39
CA SER A 52 16.92 -9.96 -6.25
C SER A 52 18.08 -10.08 -7.23
#